data_AF-A0A9P9EQS2-F1
#
_entry.id   AF-A0A9P9EQS2-F1
#
_cell.length_a   1.000
_cell.length_b   1.000
_cell.length_c   1.000
_cell.angle_alpha   90.00
_cell.angle_beta   90.00
_cell.angle_gamma   90.00
#
_symmetry.space_group_name_H-M   'P 1'
#
loop_
_entity.id
_entity.type
_entity.pdbx_description
1 polymer ?
#
loop_
_entity_poly.entity_id
_entity_poly.type
_entity_poly.pdbx_seq_one_letter_code
_entity_poly.pdbx_strand_id
1 'polypeptide(L)'
;LSLHKLACDYAQAWNLHRADAKDGALHNLLGRPISDDDRRSFWDLVHLDDSIMYFLVRARLWFITADFFNFIDPTNSQQVGPDILDKTHEMCGKIEELYSEWGIIKDYNDLLRGTNRDLKASWLTAEVALLGPITMVCMLRRATALVRGTAELGDVDAEIAKNPTVQKASRRMLKAASYFLDMHPSMCTVSSFFNILRIDLPYTYVARNIMQAADQSQVKEDKMLLDNIAKVLGAISQEIVALKPLAWATYRLNFALEFGG
;
A
#
# COMPACT_ATOMS: atom_id res chain seq x y z
N LEU A 1 -8.11 -4.84 -22.41
CA LEU A 1 -7.44 -6.16 -22.49
C LEU A 1 -8.03 -7.03 -21.39
N SER A 2 -8.36 -8.30 -21.66
CA SER A 2 -8.83 -9.21 -20.60
C SER A 2 -7.68 -9.57 -19.66
N LEU A 3 -7.97 -9.69 -18.36
CA LEU A 3 -7.01 -10.08 -17.31
C LEU A 3 -6.27 -11.39 -17.68
N HIS A 4 -6.97 -12.29 -18.36
CA HIS A 4 -6.45 -13.54 -18.91
C HIS A 4 -5.23 -13.35 -19.83
N LYS A 5 -5.27 -12.36 -20.73
CA LYS A 5 -4.15 -12.12 -21.66
C LYS A 5 -2.91 -11.62 -20.91
N LEU A 6 -3.10 -10.70 -19.97
CA LEU A 6 -2.02 -10.16 -19.14
C LEU A 6 -1.41 -11.22 -18.22
N ALA A 7 -2.22 -12.09 -17.64
CA ALA A 7 -1.76 -13.20 -16.81
C ALA A 7 -0.95 -14.22 -17.63
N CYS A 8 -1.39 -14.54 -18.85
CA CYS A 8 -0.64 -15.40 -19.77
C CYS A 8 0.68 -14.75 -20.21
N ASP A 9 0.66 -13.47 -20.58
CA ASP A 9 1.86 -12.71 -20.96
C ASP A 9 2.87 -12.68 -19.79
N TYR A 10 2.38 -12.54 -18.55
CA TYR A 10 3.20 -12.57 -17.34
C TYR A 10 3.75 -13.98 -17.04
N ALA A 11 2.92 -15.02 -17.10
CA ALA A 11 3.37 -16.41 -16.93
C ALA A 11 4.40 -16.84 -17.99
N GLN A 12 4.33 -16.24 -19.18
CA GLN A 12 5.29 -16.44 -20.24
C GLN A 12 6.59 -15.65 -20.00
N ALA A 13 6.51 -14.37 -19.61
CA ALA A 13 7.67 -13.54 -19.27
C ALA A 13 8.52 -14.11 -18.13
N TRP A 14 7.87 -14.73 -17.14
CA TRP A 14 8.53 -15.31 -15.96
C TRP A 14 8.91 -16.77 -16.11
N ASN A 15 8.73 -17.37 -17.29
CA ASN A 15 8.94 -18.80 -17.50
C ASN A 15 8.18 -19.68 -16.47
N LEU A 16 7.03 -19.22 -15.96
CA LEU A 16 6.24 -19.98 -14.98
C LEU A 16 5.71 -21.28 -15.60
N HIS A 17 5.49 -21.31 -16.92
CA HIS A 17 5.23 -22.53 -17.68
C HIS A 17 6.38 -23.57 -17.63
N ARG A 18 7.60 -23.16 -17.25
CA ARG A 18 8.72 -24.08 -16.98
C ARG A 18 8.77 -24.59 -15.54
N ALA A 19 8.03 -23.99 -14.61
CA ALA A 19 7.87 -24.56 -13.27
C ALA A 19 7.11 -25.91 -13.33
N ASP A 20 6.21 -26.07 -14.31
CA ASP A 20 5.58 -27.35 -14.67
C ASP A 20 6.51 -28.29 -15.46
N ALA A 21 7.63 -27.79 -15.99
CA ALA A 21 8.46 -28.51 -16.95
C ALA A 21 9.64 -29.28 -16.33
N LYS A 22 9.73 -29.40 -15.00
CA LYS A 22 10.82 -30.14 -14.34
C LYS A 22 10.33 -31.37 -13.60
N ASP A 23 9.79 -32.31 -14.37
CA ASP A 23 10.47 -33.57 -14.65
C ASP A 23 9.66 -34.27 -15.73
N GLY A 24 10.30 -34.71 -16.81
CA GLY A 24 9.68 -35.41 -17.94
C GLY A 24 9.00 -36.74 -17.57
N ALA A 25 8.86 -37.06 -16.28
CA ALA A 25 8.15 -38.21 -15.76
C ALA A 25 6.66 -37.97 -15.49
N LEU A 26 6.23 -36.73 -15.19
CA LEU A 26 4.80 -36.45 -14.88
C LEU A 26 3.95 -36.12 -16.12
N HIS A 27 4.59 -35.78 -17.25
CA HIS A 27 3.89 -35.53 -18.52
C HIS A 27 3.12 -36.75 -19.06
N ASN A 28 3.42 -37.96 -18.56
CA ASN A 28 2.75 -39.20 -18.94
C ASN A 28 1.41 -39.44 -18.20
N LEU A 29 1.04 -38.63 -17.20
CA LEU A 29 -0.21 -38.81 -16.45
C LEU A 29 -1.44 -38.17 -17.13
N LEU A 30 -1.24 -37.17 -18.01
CA LEU A 30 -2.34 -36.41 -18.65
C LEU A 30 -2.37 -36.53 -20.19
N GLY A 31 -1.45 -37.30 -20.78
CA GLY A 31 -1.51 -37.73 -22.18
C GLY A 31 -1.38 -36.65 -23.26
N ARG A 32 -1.28 -35.36 -22.91
CA ARG A 32 -1.04 -34.26 -23.86
C ARG A 32 -0.32 -33.06 -23.24
N PRO A 33 0.32 -32.20 -24.05
CA PRO A 33 0.80 -30.89 -23.60
C PRO A 33 -0.35 -30.06 -23.04
N ILE A 34 -0.13 -29.42 -21.89
CA ILE A 34 -1.10 -28.50 -21.27
C ILE A 34 -1.25 -27.28 -22.19
N SER A 35 -2.46 -27.08 -22.73
CA SER A 35 -2.80 -25.94 -23.59
C SER A 35 -3.17 -24.70 -22.78
N ASP A 36 -3.21 -23.53 -23.42
CA ASP A 36 -3.67 -22.30 -22.75
C ASP A 36 -5.14 -22.38 -22.32
N ASP A 37 -5.96 -23.18 -23.01
CA ASP A 37 -7.33 -23.47 -22.58
C ASP A 37 -7.38 -24.37 -21.33
N ASP A 38 -6.45 -25.32 -21.17
CA ASP A 38 -6.34 -26.12 -19.93
C ASP A 38 -5.97 -25.23 -18.72
N ARG A 39 -5.17 -24.18 -18.96
CA ARG A 39 -4.80 -23.16 -17.97
C ARG A 39 -5.93 -22.18 -17.65
N ARG A 40 -6.97 -22.07 -18.48
CA ARG A 40 -8.14 -21.22 -18.19
C ARG A 40 -8.75 -21.60 -16.85
N SER A 41 -8.88 -22.89 -16.57
CA SER A 41 -9.36 -23.44 -15.30
C SER A 41 -8.52 -23.01 -14.09
N PHE A 42 -7.19 -22.97 -14.25
CA PHE A 42 -6.27 -22.47 -13.22
C PHE A 42 -6.46 -20.97 -13.00
N TRP A 43 -6.65 -20.19 -14.07
CA TRP A 43 -6.89 -18.76 -13.97
C TRP A 43 -8.27 -18.40 -13.42
N ASP A 44 -9.29 -19.19 -13.73
CA ASP A 44 -10.61 -19.10 -13.10
C ASP A 44 -10.49 -19.42 -11.60
N LEU A 45 -9.64 -20.38 -11.23
CA LEU A 45 -9.32 -20.70 -9.82
C LEU A 45 -8.51 -19.59 -9.13
N VAL A 46 -7.59 -18.95 -9.84
CA VAL A 46 -6.88 -17.73 -9.37
C VAL A 46 -7.86 -16.58 -9.17
N HIS A 47 -8.88 -16.42 -10.03
CA HIS A 47 -9.94 -15.42 -9.84
C HIS A 47 -10.92 -15.79 -8.72
N LEU A 48 -11.07 -17.08 -8.39
CA LEU A 48 -11.92 -17.56 -7.30
C LEU A 48 -11.24 -17.49 -5.93
N ASP A 49 -9.90 -17.49 -5.88
CA ASP A 49 -9.12 -17.38 -4.64
C ASP A 49 -8.41 -16.02 -4.54
N ASP A 50 -9.06 -15.11 -3.81
CA ASP A 50 -8.52 -13.83 -3.35
C ASP A 50 -7.03 -13.94 -2.93
N SER A 51 -6.63 -15.02 -2.27
CA SER A 51 -5.26 -15.23 -1.79
C SER A 51 -4.22 -15.27 -2.91
N ILE A 52 -4.55 -15.86 -4.06
CA ILE A 52 -3.63 -15.96 -5.19
C ILE A 52 -3.51 -14.62 -5.90
N MET A 53 -4.63 -13.90 -6.05
CA MET A 53 -4.63 -12.52 -6.58
C MET A 53 -3.72 -11.62 -5.73
N TYR A 54 -3.88 -11.68 -4.41
CA TYR A 54 -3.06 -10.90 -3.47
C TYR A 54 -1.58 -11.29 -3.50
N PHE A 55 -1.27 -12.57 -3.69
CA PHE A 55 0.11 -13.04 -3.88
C PHE A 55 0.75 -12.40 -5.12
N LEU A 56 0.05 -12.38 -6.25
CA LEU A 56 0.57 -11.84 -7.52
C LEU A 56 0.82 -10.32 -7.43
N VAL A 57 -0.11 -9.57 -6.84
CA VAL A 57 0.05 -8.13 -6.61
C VAL A 57 1.27 -7.87 -5.72
N ARG A 58 1.40 -8.63 -4.63
CA ARG A 58 2.54 -8.50 -3.70
C ARG A 58 3.87 -8.82 -4.37
N ALA A 59 3.94 -9.87 -5.18
CA ALA A 59 5.15 -10.24 -5.91
C ALA A 59 5.58 -9.13 -6.88
N ARG A 60 4.64 -8.58 -7.67
CA ARG A 60 4.92 -7.45 -8.59
C ARG A 60 5.38 -6.20 -7.86
N LEU A 61 4.78 -5.91 -6.71
CA LEU A 61 5.22 -4.79 -5.87
C LEU A 61 6.64 -5.00 -5.31
N TRP A 62 6.97 -6.23 -4.91
CA TRP A 62 8.32 -6.58 -4.49
C TRP A 62 9.35 -6.36 -5.58
N PHE A 63 9.05 -6.71 -6.83
CA PHE A 63 9.96 -6.44 -7.95
C PHE A 63 10.19 -4.95 -8.17
N ILE A 64 9.14 -4.13 -8.16
CA ILE A 64 9.29 -2.67 -8.27
C ILE A 64 10.16 -2.13 -7.11
N THR A 65 9.95 -2.64 -5.90
CA THR A 65 10.72 -2.23 -4.72
C THR A 65 12.18 -2.66 -4.83
N ALA A 66 12.45 -3.88 -5.29
CA ALA A 66 13.81 -4.39 -5.49
C ALA A 66 14.53 -3.60 -6.59
N ASP A 67 13.85 -3.30 -7.70
CA ASP A 67 14.38 -2.46 -8.78
C ASP A 67 14.76 -1.07 -8.27
N PHE A 68 13.94 -0.48 -7.40
CA PHE A 68 14.29 0.78 -6.75
C PHE A 68 15.59 0.67 -5.94
N PHE A 69 15.71 -0.32 -5.06
CA PHE A 69 16.90 -0.47 -4.23
C PHE A 69 18.16 -0.78 -5.04
N ASN A 70 18.05 -1.62 -6.08
CA ASN A 70 19.14 -1.87 -7.02
C ASN A 70 19.55 -0.59 -7.76
N PHE A 71 18.58 0.25 -8.11
CA PHE A 71 18.81 1.51 -8.81
C PHE A 71 19.49 2.57 -7.95
N ILE A 72 19.16 2.68 -6.66
CA ILE A 72 19.78 3.63 -5.73
C ILE A 72 21.06 3.10 -5.07
N ASP A 73 21.44 1.84 -5.34
CA ASP A 73 22.65 1.25 -4.80
C ASP A 73 23.89 1.89 -5.45
N PRO A 74 24.78 2.54 -4.68
CA PRO A 74 25.97 3.19 -5.21
C PRO A 74 26.95 2.22 -5.89
N THR A 75 26.84 0.92 -5.65
CA THR A 75 27.65 -0.10 -6.34
C THR A 75 27.17 -0.41 -7.75
N ASN A 76 25.88 -0.21 -8.02
CA ASN A 76 25.23 -0.53 -9.30
C ASN A 76 24.95 0.71 -10.15
N SER A 77 24.92 1.89 -9.54
CA SER A 77 24.51 3.15 -10.16
C SER A 77 25.41 4.30 -9.72
N GLN A 78 25.92 5.07 -10.69
CA GLN A 78 26.62 6.34 -10.45
C GLN A 78 25.67 7.54 -10.51
N GLN A 79 24.35 7.32 -10.60
CA GLN A 79 23.41 8.43 -10.74
C GLN A 79 23.31 9.23 -9.44
N VAL A 80 23.61 10.52 -9.53
CA VAL A 80 23.55 11.47 -8.43
C VAL A 80 22.68 12.64 -8.87
N GLY A 81 21.68 12.99 -8.05
CA GLY A 81 20.87 14.19 -8.27
C GLY A 81 19.43 13.91 -8.71
N PRO A 82 18.79 14.85 -9.43
CA PRO A 82 17.33 14.87 -9.65
C PRO A 82 16.80 13.67 -10.43
N ASP A 83 17.62 13.03 -11.26
CA ASP A 83 17.24 11.82 -12.03
C ASP A 83 16.70 10.68 -11.15
N ILE A 84 17.18 10.60 -9.89
CA ILE A 84 16.70 9.62 -8.91
C ILE A 84 15.22 9.85 -8.62
N LEU A 85 14.80 11.10 -8.48
CA LEU A 85 13.40 11.45 -8.21
C LEU A 85 12.53 11.12 -9.41
N ASP A 86 12.97 11.45 -10.62
CA ASP A 86 12.20 11.16 -11.84
C ASP A 86 11.97 9.66 -12.00
N LYS A 87 13.03 8.86 -11.81
CA LYS A 87 12.90 7.40 -11.87
C LYS A 87 12.01 6.84 -10.77
N THR A 88 12.09 7.43 -9.56
CA THR A 88 11.23 7.04 -8.44
C THR A 88 9.76 7.35 -8.72
N HIS A 89 9.45 8.49 -9.37
CA HIS A 89 8.10 8.82 -9.79
C HIS A 89 7.59 7.86 -10.87
N GLU A 90 8.43 7.46 -11.84
CA GLU A 90 8.09 6.42 -12.82
C GLU A 90 7.71 5.11 -12.13
N MET A 91 8.50 4.67 -11.15
CA MET A 91 8.22 3.46 -10.37
C MET A 91 6.94 3.58 -9.55
N CYS A 92 6.66 4.74 -8.96
CA CYS A 92 5.37 5.00 -8.30
C CYS A 92 4.20 4.93 -9.29
N GLY A 93 4.39 5.39 -10.52
CA GLY A 93 3.42 5.23 -11.61
C GLY A 93 3.12 3.76 -11.90
N LYS A 94 4.14 2.90 -11.96
CA LYS A 94 3.97 1.44 -12.15
C LYS A 94 3.16 0.80 -11.02
N ILE A 95 3.29 1.28 -9.78
CA ILE A 95 2.48 0.83 -8.64
C ILE A 95 1.02 1.25 -8.83
N GLU A 96 0.76 2.48 -9.25
CA GLU A 96 -0.60 2.95 -9.52
C GLU A 96 -1.26 2.19 -10.68
N GLU A 97 -0.51 1.91 -11.74
CA GLU A 97 -0.96 1.08 -12.86
C GLU A 97 -1.30 -0.34 -12.40
N LEU A 98 -0.44 -0.97 -11.60
CA LEU A 98 -0.70 -2.26 -10.97
C LEU A 98 -2.00 -2.22 -10.16
N TYR A 99 -2.21 -1.18 -9.35
CA TYR A 99 -3.40 -1.10 -8.50
C TYR A 99 -4.67 -0.83 -9.31
N SER A 100 -4.56 -0.13 -10.44
CA SER A 100 -5.66 0.10 -11.36
C SER A 100 -6.00 -1.15 -12.19
N GLU A 101 -4.98 -1.88 -12.66
CA GLU A 101 -5.11 -3.12 -13.44
C GLU A 101 -5.87 -4.18 -12.64
N TRP A 102 -5.58 -4.26 -11.33
CA TRP A 102 -6.17 -5.26 -10.44
C TRP A 102 -7.46 -4.79 -9.75
N GLY A 103 -8.03 -3.66 -10.17
CA GLY A 103 -9.28 -3.14 -9.62
C GLY A 103 -9.19 -2.63 -8.17
N ILE A 104 -8.03 -2.75 -7.52
CA ILE A 104 -7.84 -2.43 -6.10
C ILE A 104 -8.37 -1.03 -5.83
N ILE A 105 -8.03 0.00 -6.60
CA ILE A 105 -8.45 1.39 -6.31
C ILE A 105 -9.96 1.60 -6.36
N LYS A 106 -10.68 0.94 -7.27
CA LYS A 106 -12.12 1.13 -7.49
C LYS A 106 -12.93 0.26 -6.55
N ASP A 107 -12.51 -0.99 -6.43
CA ASP A 107 -13.23 -2.00 -5.66
C ASP A 107 -12.83 -1.95 -4.20
N TYR A 108 -11.80 -1.18 -3.78
CA TYR A 108 -11.31 -1.19 -2.40
C TYR A 108 -12.38 -0.90 -1.35
N ASN A 109 -13.22 0.12 -1.60
CA ASN A 109 -14.27 0.49 -0.65
C ASN A 109 -15.37 -0.59 -0.55
N ASP A 110 -15.66 -1.28 -1.66
CA ASP A 110 -16.64 -2.36 -1.72
C ASP A 110 -16.06 -3.68 -1.19
N LEU A 111 -14.77 -3.93 -1.44
CA LEU A 111 -13.97 -5.00 -0.88
C LEU A 111 -13.93 -4.88 0.64
N LEU A 112 -13.65 -3.68 1.15
CA LEU A 112 -13.69 -3.44 2.58
C LEU A 112 -15.10 -3.70 3.14
N ARG A 113 -16.15 -3.11 2.55
CA ARG A 113 -17.56 -3.16 3.02
C ARG A 113 -18.29 -4.49 2.89
N GLY A 114 -17.66 -5.54 2.39
CA GLY A 114 -18.26 -6.88 2.33
C GLY A 114 -18.61 -7.38 3.73
N THR A 115 -19.90 -7.43 4.07
CA THR A 115 -20.44 -7.60 5.43
C THR A 115 -20.20 -8.97 6.09
N ASN A 116 -19.34 -9.83 5.53
CA ASN A 116 -19.14 -11.19 6.04
C ASN A 116 -17.74 -11.77 5.81
N ARG A 117 -16.70 -10.93 5.73
CA ARG A 117 -15.32 -11.43 5.68
C ARG A 117 -14.84 -11.81 7.07
N ASP A 118 -14.19 -12.96 7.17
CA ASP A 118 -13.43 -13.31 8.37
C ASP A 118 -12.25 -12.33 8.58
N LEU A 119 -11.66 -12.34 9.78
CA LEU A 119 -10.53 -11.47 10.13
C LEU A 119 -9.35 -11.64 9.16
N LYS A 120 -9.12 -12.87 8.66
CA LYS A 120 -7.99 -13.19 7.79
C LYS A 120 -8.16 -12.55 6.41
N ALA A 121 -9.33 -12.71 5.80
CA ALA A 121 -9.65 -12.13 4.50
C ALA A 121 -9.62 -10.60 4.56
N SER A 122 -10.21 -10.01 5.61
CA SER A 122 -10.16 -8.57 5.85
C SER A 122 -8.73 -8.06 5.97
N TRP A 123 -7.85 -8.81 6.66
CA TRP A 123 -6.46 -8.40 6.85
C TRP A 123 -5.65 -8.49 5.56
N LEU A 124 -5.89 -9.53 4.77
CA LEU A 124 -5.22 -9.72 3.49
C LEU A 124 -5.59 -8.60 2.50
N THR A 125 -6.87 -8.21 2.47
CA THR A 125 -7.35 -7.05 1.69
C THR A 125 -6.71 -5.74 2.18
N ALA A 126 -6.66 -5.53 3.50
CA ALA A 126 -6.04 -4.32 4.08
C ALA A 126 -4.55 -4.24 3.74
N GLU A 127 -3.81 -5.34 3.92
CA GLU A 127 -2.38 -5.44 3.62
C GLU A 127 -2.10 -5.08 2.16
N VAL A 128 -2.80 -5.71 1.22
CA VAL A 128 -2.61 -5.42 -0.21
C VAL A 128 -2.93 -3.98 -0.53
N ALA A 129 -3.95 -3.38 0.06
CA ALA A 129 -4.25 -1.98 -0.22
C ALA A 129 -3.25 -0.98 0.39
N LEU A 130 -2.53 -1.39 1.44
CA LEU A 130 -1.57 -0.56 2.14
C LEU A 130 -0.17 -0.66 1.54
N LEU A 131 0.25 -1.86 1.10
CA LEU A 131 1.63 -2.12 0.71
C LEU A 131 2.12 -1.18 -0.41
N GLY A 132 1.35 -0.99 -1.48
CA GLY A 132 1.71 -0.11 -2.60
C GLY A 132 1.87 1.35 -2.17
N PRO A 133 0.87 1.97 -1.52
CA PRO A 133 1.01 3.29 -0.93
C PRO A 133 2.19 3.42 0.04
N ILE A 134 2.44 2.43 0.91
CA ILE A 134 3.61 2.40 1.80
C ILE A 134 4.89 2.45 0.98
N THR A 135 5.02 1.56 -0.01
CA THR A 135 6.19 1.50 -0.89
C THR A 135 6.42 2.84 -1.60
N MET A 136 5.38 3.45 -2.15
CA MET A 136 5.48 4.77 -2.80
C MET A 136 6.03 5.84 -1.84
N VAL A 137 5.47 5.93 -0.62
CA VAL A 137 5.94 6.89 0.39
C VAL A 137 7.39 6.61 0.78
N CYS A 138 7.75 5.35 1.03
CA CYS A 138 9.11 4.95 1.39
C CYS A 138 10.13 5.26 0.29
N MET A 139 9.82 4.92 -0.96
CA MET A 139 10.72 5.17 -2.09
C MET A 139 10.92 6.67 -2.30
N LEU A 140 9.85 7.48 -2.32
CA LEU A 140 9.95 8.94 -2.49
C LEU A 140 10.71 9.60 -1.34
N ARG A 141 10.45 9.19 -0.11
CA ARG A 141 11.15 9.68 1.08
C ARG A 141 12.64 9.36 1.02
N ARG A 142 12.99 8.13 0.63
CA ARG A 142 14.39 7.70 0.48
C ARG A 142 15.10 8.42 -0.66
N ALA A 143 14.46 8.54 -1.82
CA ALA A 143 15.00 9.25 -2.97
C ALA A 143 15.27 10.72 -2.64
N THR A 144 14.33 11.39 -1.96
CA THR A 144 14.49 12.79 -1.55
C THR A 144 15.64 12.95 -0.56
N ALA A 145 15.78 12.04 0.41
CA ALA A 145 16.90 12.05 1.35
C ALA A 145 18.26 11.91 0.64
N LEU A 146 18.35 11.02 -0.37
CA LEU A 146 19.55 10.84 -1.18
C LEU A 146 19.90 12.10 -1.97
N VAL A 147 18.93 12.72 -2.63
CA VAL A 147 19.15 13.98 -3.38
C VAL A 147 19.58 15.13 -2.47
N ARG A 148 19.05 15.17 -1.24
CA ARG A 148 19.42 16.16 -0.22
C ARG A 148 20.74 15.85 0.49
N GLY A 149 21.30 14.65 0.30
CA GLY A 149 22.51 14.19 0.99
C GLY A 149 22.33 13.99 2.50
N THR A 150 21.10 13.76 2.99
CA THR A 150 20.83 13.47 4.40
C THR A 150 20.64 11.96 4.63
N ALA A 151 21.20 11.47 5.74
CA ALA A 151 20.97 10.10 6.20
C ALA A 151 19.65 9.97 6.96
N GLU A 152 19.16 11.06 7.58
CA GLU A 152 17.96 11.06 8.39
C GLU A 152 16.72 11.31 7.54
N LEU A 153 15.86 10.29 7.43
CA LEU A 153 14.64 10.39 6.63
C LEU A 153 13.63 11.41 7.20
N GLY A 154 13.75 11.78 8.48
CA GLY A 154 12.89 12.78 9.12
C GLY A 154 13.07 14.19 8.54
N ASP A 155 14.27 14.52 8.06
CA ASP A 155 14.60 15.85 7.54
C ASP A 155 13.81 16.21 6.29
N VAL A 156 13.39 15.21 5.52
CA VAL A 156 12.68 15.40 4.26
C VAL A 156 11.16 15.32 4.42
N ASP A 157 10.64 14.97 5.60
CA ASP A 157 9.20 14.77 5.83
C ASP A 157 8.36 16.02 5.54
N ALA A 158 8.94 17.21 5.79
CA ALA A 158 8.30 18.48 5.49
C ALA A 158 8.08 18.73 3.99
N GLU A 159 9.02 18.28 3.17
CA GLU A 159 8.98 18.39 1.70
C GLU A 159 8.09 17.28 1.11
N ILE A 160 8.27 16.06 1.60
CA ILE A 160 7.49 14.87 1.22
C ILE A 160 6.00 15.07 1.47
N ALA A 161 5.63 15.70 2.59
CA ALA A 161 4.24 16.01 2.88
C ALA A 161 3.58 16.95 1.85
N LYS A 162 4.35 17.74 1.07
CA LYS A 162 3.79 18.60 0.01
C LYS A 162 3.60 17.87 -1.32
N ASN A 163 4.17 16.68 -1.48
CA ASN A 163 4.09 15.93 -2.72
C ASN A 163 2.66 15.39 -2.94
N PRO A 164 2.00 15.71 -4.07
CA PRO A 164 0.62 15.27 -4.33
C PRO A 164 0.44 13.74 -4.35
N THR A 165 1.44 13.01 -4.86
CA THR A 165 1.44 11.54 -4.91
C THR A 165 1.49 10.96 -3.50
N VAL A 166 2.33 11.55 -2.63
CA VAL A 166 2.42 11.15 -1.22
C VAL A 166 1.13 11.46 -0.47
N GLN A 167 0.51 12.61 -0.72
CA GLN A 167 -0.77 12.97 -0.11
C GLN A 167 -1.88 12.00 -0.53
N LYS A 168 -1.96 11.67 -1.82
CA LYS A 168 -2.91 10.67 -2.34
C LYS A 168 -2.67 9.29 -1.72
N ALA A 169 -1.43 8.83 -1.64
CA ALA A 169 -1.06 7.57 -0.99
C ALA A 169 -1.43 7.57 0.51
N SER A 170 -1.10 8.66 1.21
CA SER A 170 -1.38 8.83 2.65
C SER A 170 -2.87 8.76 2.95
N ARG A 171 -3.72 9.43 2.15
CA ARG A 171 -5.18 9.33 2.30
C ARG A 171 -5.70 7.91 2.11
N ARG A 172 -5.18 7.17 1.13
CA ARG A 172 -5.55 5.76 0.93
C ARG A 172 -5.17 4.90 2.13
N MET A 173 -3.97 5.09 2.67
CA MET A 173 -3.51 4.38 3.86
C MET A 173 -4.38 4.67 5.09
N LEU A 174 -4.75 5.94 5.30
CA LEU A 174 -5.60 6.34 6.42
C LEU A 174 -7.03 5.84 6.25
N LYS A 175 -7.60 5.83 5.04
CA LYS A 175 -8.93 5.25 4.76
C LYS A 175 -8.94 3.75 5.06
N ALA A 176 -7.91 3.04 4.61
CA ALA A 176 -7.68 1.62 4.90
C ALA A 176 -7.61 1.34 6.41
N ALA A 177 -6.76 2.10 7.11
CA ALA A 177 -6.57 1.96 8.56
C ALA A 177 -7.85 2.30 9.33
N SER A 178 -8.52 3.40 9.00
CA SER A 178 -9.78 3.81 9.64
C SER A 178 -10.85 2.74 9.50
N TYR A 179 -11.00 2.15 8.31
CA TYR A 179 -11.98 1.11 8.08
C TYR A 179 -11.67 -0.15 8.88
N PHE A 180 -10.43 -0.62 8.83
CA PHE A 180 -10.05 -1.85 9.51
C PHE A 180 -10.08 -1.71 11.03
N LEU A 181 -9.67 -0.56 11.57
CA LEU A 181 -9.74 -0.26 13.01
C LEU A 181 -11.19 -0.25 13.52
N ASP A 182 -12.14 0.20 12.71
CA ASP A 182 -13.57 0.20 13.04
C ASP A 182 -14.14 -1.22 13.06
N MET A 183 -13.78 -2.07 12.09
CA MET A 183 -14.23 -3.46 12.04
C MET A 183 -13.60 -4.35 13.12
N HIS A 184 -12.32 -4.15 13.40
CA HIS A 184 -11.54 -5.02 14.27
C HIS A 184 -10.77 -4.19 15.32
N PRO A 185 -11.47 -3.53 16.25
CA PRO A 185 -10.85 -2.69 17.27
C PRO A 185 -10.10 -3.56 18.30
N SER A 186 -8.78 -3.63 18.17
CA SER A 186 -7.94 -4.38 19.11
C SER A 186 -6.54 -3.78 19.24
N MET A 187 -5.82 -4.10 20.32
CA MET A 187 -4.41 -3.72 20.46
C MET A 187 -3.54 -4.30 19.35
N CYS A 188 -3.83 -5.52 18.89
CA CYS A 188 -3.11 -6.14 17.77
C CYS A 188 -3.26 -5.34 16.48
N THR A 189 -4.48 -4.85 16.22
CA THR A 189 -4.78 -4.00 15.07
C THR A 189 -4.03 -2.67 15.18
N VAL A 190 -4.14 -1.98 16.32
CA VAL A 190 -3.48 -0.70 16.55
C VAL A 190 -1.95 -0.83 16.44
N SER A 191 -1.37 -1.85 17.07
CA SER A 191 0.07 -2.13 16.99
C SER A 191 0.50 -2.39 15.55
N SER A 192 -0.24 -3.21 14.80
CA SER A 192 0.07 -3.47 13.39
C SER A 192 0.11 -2.19 12.55
N PHE A 193 -0.90 -1.31 12.69
CA PHE A 193 -0.93 -0.08 11.90
C PHE A 193 0.10 0.95 12.32
N PHE A 194 0.22 1.25 13.62
CA PHE A 194 1.05 2.36 14.09
C PHE A 194 2.51 1.96 14.33
N ASN A 195 2.78 0.71 14.72
CA ASN A 195 4.14 0.25 14.98
C ASN A 195 4.78 -0.36 13.74
N ILE A 196 4.06 -1.26 13.04
CA ILE A 196 4.63 -2.00 11.89
C ILE A 196 4.48 -1.21 10.60
N LEU A 197 3.25 -0.81 10.25
CA LEU A 197 2.95 -0.15 8.98
C LEU A 197 3.16 1.37 9.01
N ARG A 198 3.55 1.91 10.17
CA ARG A 198 3.92 3.32 10.37
C ARG A 198 2.87 4.31 9.86
N ILE A 199 1.59 4.04 10.15
CA ILE A 199 0.46 4.94 9.84
C ILE A 199 0.58 6.32 10.52
N ASP A 200 1.45 6.47 11.53
CA ASP A 200 1.82 7.76 12.10
C ASP A 200 2.36 8.74 11.04
N LEU A 201 3.15 8.26 10.07
CA LEU A 201 3.69 9.11 9.00
C LEU A 201 2.60 9.72 8.10
N PRO A 202 1.76 8.94 7.39
CA PRO A 202 0.69 9.51 6.56
C PRO A 202 -0.30 10.34 7.39
N TYR A 203 -0.53 10.01 8.66
CA TYR A 203 -1.34 10.83 9.56
C TYR A 203 -0.76 12.24 9.69
N THR A 204 0.53 12.34 9.99
CA THR A 204 1.21 13.64 10.12
C THR A 204 1.32 14.39 8.79
N TYR A 205 1.48 13.69 7.66
CA TYR A 205 1.54 14.32 6.34
C TYR A 205 0.20 14.95 5.96
N VAL A 206 -0.91 14.25 6.18
CA VAL A 206 -2.25 14.78 5.93
C VAL A 206 -2.58 15.92 6.90
N ALA A 207 -2.26 15.78 8.19
CA ALA A 207 -2.42 16.85 9.17
C ALA A 207 -1.65 18.12 8.78
N ARG A 208 -0.39 17.98 8.34
CA ARG A 208 0.42 19.11 7.88
C ARG A 208 -0.18 19.78 6.64
N ASN A 209 -0.71 18.99 5.71
CA ASN A 209 -1.37 19.52 4.54
C ASN A 209 -2.64 20.31 4.92
N ILE A 210 -3.44 19.83 5.88
CA ILE A 210 -4.60 20.57 6.41
C ILE A 210 -4.18 21.94 6.95
N MET A 211 -3.11 22.01 7.74
CA MET A 211 -2.61 23.28 8.31
C MET A 211 -2.13 24.28 7.26
N GLN A 212 -1.79 23.82 6.05
CA GLN A 212 -1.17 24.63 4.99
C GLN A 212 -2.09 24.86 3.80
N ALA A 213 -3.24 24.18 3.73
CA ALA A 213 -4.08 24.13 2.53
C ALA A 213 -5.03 25.33 2.44
N ALA A 214 -5.15 25.85 1.22
CA ALA A 214 -6.15 26.87 0.85
C ALA A 214 -7.50 26.25 0.41
N ASP A 215 -7.53 24.99 -0.01
CA ASP A 215 -8.74 24.29 -0.47
C ASP A 215 -9.54 23.73 0.71
N GLN A 216 -10.69 24.33 0.97
CA GLN A 216 -11.54 24.00 2.11
C GLN A 216 -12.29 22.66 1.96
N SER A 217 -12.52 22.15 0.75
CA SER A 217 -13.32 20.94 0.55
C SER A 217 -12.52 19.66 0.88
N GLN A 218 -11.32 19.53 0.32
CA GLN A 218 -10.44 18.39 0.62
C GLN A 218 -9.98 18.39 2.09
N VAL A 219 -9.77 19.58 2.66
CA VAL A 219 -9.43 19.75 4.08
C VAL A 219 -10.51 19.18 4.99
N LYS A 220 -11.79 19.37 4.66
CA LYS A 220 -12.90 18.85 5.46
C LYS A 220 -12.92 17.32 5.46
N GLU A 221 -12.76 16.68 4.30
CA GLU A 221 -12.71 15.22 4.19
C GLU A 221 -11.50 14.63 4.94
N ASP A 222 -10.33 15.24 4.74
CA ASP A 222 -9.09 14.82 5.38
C ASP A 222 -9.21 14.93 6.90
N LYS A 223 -9.79 16.02 7.41
CA LYS A 223 -10.05 16.20 8.84
C LYS A 223 -11.01 15.14 9.39
N MET A 224 -12.14 14.92 8.72
CA MET A 224 -13.10 13.88 9.11
C MET A 224 -12.45 12.49 9.19
N LEU A 225 -11.53 12.19 8.26
CA LEU A 225 -10.78 10.94 8.28
C LEU A 225 -9.86 10.83 9.51
N LEU A 226 -9.12 11.90 9.83
CA LEU A 226 -8.26 11.94 11.03
C LEU A 226 -9.08 11.82 12.32
N ASP A 227 -10.23 12.48 12.39
CA ASP A 227 -11.14 12.47 13.54
C ASP A 227 -11.75 11.09 13.77
N ASN A 228 -12.13 10.38 12.70
CA ASN A 228 -12.62 9.02 12.80
C ASN A 228 -11.58 8.08 13.41
N ILE A 229 -10.32 8.16 12.95
CA ILE A 229 -9.23 7.34 13.52
C ILE A 229 -9.02 7.70 15.00
N ALA A 230 -8.95 8.99 15.34
CA ALA A 230 -8.75 9.44 16.72
C ALA A 230 -9.91 8.99 17.64
N LYS A 231 -11.15 9.04 17.16
CA LYS A 231 -12.33 8.56 17.89
C LYS A 231 -12.24 7.06 18.18
N VAL A 232 -11.89 6.23 17.18
CA VAL A 232 -11.74 4.78 17.36
C VAL A 232 -10.62 4.47 18.35
N LEU A 233 -9.45 5.12 18.22
CA LEU A 233 -8.36 4.98 19.19
C LEU A 233 -8.78 5.40 20.60
N GLY A 234 -9.55 6.48 20.72
CA GLY A 234 -10.13 6.94 21.98
C GLY A 234 -10.99 5.88 22.65
N ALA A 235 -11.88 5.24 21.89
CA ALA A 235 -12.72 4.14 22.37
C ALA A 235 -11.87 2.94 22.85
N ILE A 236 -10.93 2.47 22.03
CA ILE A 236 -10.06 1.32 22.39
C ILE A 236 -9.23 1.62 23.64
N SER A 237 -8.76 2.87 23.80
CA SER A 237 -7.92 3.27 24.94
C SER A 237 -8.64 3.28 26.30
N GLN A 238 -9.97 3.25 26.32
CA GLN A 238 -10.73 3.11 27.56
C GLN A 238 -10.52 1.73 28.18
N GLU A 239 -10.43 0.70 27.34
CA GLU A 239 -10.19 -0.69 27.76
C GLU A 239 -8.70 -1.00 27.86
N ILE A 240 -7.88 -0.41 26.97
CA ILE A 240 -6.46 -0.71 26.84
C ILE A 240 -5.62 0.51 27.24
N VAL A 241 -5.26 0.57 28.52
CA VAL A 241 -4.56 1.71 29.14
C VAL A 241 -3.26 2.08 28.39
N ALA A 242 -2.54 1.09 27.86
CA ALA A 242 -1.30 1.31 27.10
C ALA A 242 -1.50 2.17 25.83
N LEU A 243 -2.72 2.27 25.31
CA LEU A 243 -3.04 3.07 24.13
C LEU A 243 -3.44 4.52 24.45
N LYS A 244 -3.64 4.88 25.72
CA LYS A 244 -4.02 6.24 26.13
C LYS A 244 -3.06 7.32 25.62
N PRO A 245 -1.72 7.15 25.64
CA PRO A 245 -0.81 8.16 25.10
C PRO A 245 -1.03 8.42 23.60
N LEU A 246 -1.25 7.36 22.81
CA LEU A 246 -1.49 7.47 21.36
C LEU A 246 -2.85 8.12 21.07
N ALA A 247 -3.90 7.69 21.77
CA ALA A 247 -5.23 8.28 21.64
C ALA A 247 -5.22 9.78 22.01
N TRP A 248 -4.47 10.15 23.06
CA TRP A 248 -4.32 11.53 23.46
C TRP A 248 -3.51 12.37 22.46
N ALA A 249 -2.43 11.82 21.91
CA ALA A 249 -1.61 12.49 20.90
C ALA A 249 -2.41 12.79 19.62
N THR A 250 -3.17 11.81 19.12
CA THR A 250 -4.02 11.98 17.93
C THR A 250 -5.16 12.97 18.19
N TYR A 251 -5.82 12.89 19.34
CA TYR A 251 -6.83 13.87 19.75
C TYR A 251 -6.27 15.30 19.80
N ARG A 252 -5.12 15.50 20.43
CA ARG A 252 -4.49 16.84 20.53
C ARG A 252 -4.07 17.40 19.20
N LEU A 253 -3.53 16.55 18.32
CA LEU A 253 -3.16 16.97 16.98
C LEU A 253 -4.41 17.47 16.24
N ASN A 254 -5.49 16.69 16.23
CA ASN A 254 -6.72 17.07 15.56
C ASN A 254 -7.37 18.33 16.15
N PHE A 255 -7.35 18.46 17.47
CA PHE A 255 -7.81 19.67 18.15
C PHE A 255 -7.03 20.91 17.67
N ALA A 256 -5.71 20.79 17.52
CA ALA A 256 -4.88 21.88 16.99
C ALA A 256 -5.24 22.22 15.52
N LEU A 257 -5.72 21.26 14.72
CA LEU A 257 -6.19 21.52 13.36
C LEU A 257 -7.50 22.33 13.32
N GLU A 258 -8.28 22.37 14.41
CA GLU A 258 -9.55 23.14 14.44
C GLU A 258 -9.35 24.62 14.78
N PHE A 259 -8.32 24.93 15.58
CA PHE A 259 -8.11 26.26 16.15
C PHE A 259 -6.77 26.90 15.72
N GLY A 260 -5.93 26.18 14.98
CA GLY A 260 -4.66 26.65 14.44
C GLY A 260 -4.78 27.05 12.97
N GLY A 261 -5.32 28.26 12.74
CA GLY A 261 -5.27 29.01 11.49
C GLY A 261 -4.82 30.43 11.76
#